data_AF-A0A7X7RXP1-F1
#
_entry.id   AF-A0A7X7RXP1-F1
#
_cell.length_a   1.000
_cell.length_b   1.000
_cell.length_c   1.000
_cell.angle_alpha   90.00
_cell.angle_beta   90.00
_cell.angle_gamma   90.00
#
_symmetry.space_group_name_H-M   'P 1'
#
loop_
_entity.id
_entity.type
_entity.pdbx_description
1 polymer ?
#
loop_
_entity_poly.entity_id
_entity_poly.type
_entity_poly.pdbx_seq_one_letter_code
_entity_poly.pdbx_strand_id
1 'polypeptide(L)'
;MENRTIFIAYLITWCAYVIAVHAWAHRKRLPTAGVAASHTVPTVVALTMTYVFLIAGGVTVAQFVTASEAGMDMWSLWCHLWPILLFGSAVSAVVSVIWTIVACVKKSLRRWLPITLAAVVMSVFACLTVGANFPDA
;
A
#
# COMPACT_ATOMS: atom_id res chain seq x y z
N MET A 1 2.84 7.39 18.97
CA MET A 1 3.95 7.92 18.13
C MET A 1 4.47 6.89 17.13
N GLU A 2 4.54 5.61 17.49
CA GLU A 2 5.09 4.52 16.66
C GLU A 2 4.34 4.29 15.32
N ASN A 3 3.02 4.33 15.34
CA ASN A 3 2.16 4.07 14.16
C ASN A 3 2.30 5.14 13.06
N ARG A 4 2.64 6.38 13.45
CA ARG A 4 2.86 7.48 12.50
C ARG A 4 4.20 7.32 11.78
N THR A 5 5.22 6.82 12.47
CA THR A 5 6.55 6.59 11.89
C THR A 5 6.51 5.52 10.81
N ILE A 6 5.82 4.39 11.06
CA ILE A 6 5.70 3.31 10.06
C ILE A 6 4.90 3.76 8.83
N PHE A 7 3.88 4.61 9.00
CA PHE A 7 3.13 5.17 7.88
C PHE A 7 3.96 6.17 7.07
N ILE A 8 4.72 7.07 7.70
CA ILE A 8 5.61 8.00 6.99
C ILE A 8 6.70 7.23 6.23
N ALA A 9 7.30 6.22 6.86
CA ALA A 9 8.27 5.36 6.20
C ALA A 9 7.65 4.67 4.98
N TYR A 10 6.44 4.12 5.12
CA TYR A 10 5.69 3.53 4.02
C TYR A 10 5.45 4.51 2.88
N LEU A 11 5.03 5.74 3.18
CA LEU A 11 4.77 6.77 2.17
C LEU A 11 6.04 7.15 1.39
N ILE A 12 7.16 7.37 2.10
CA ILE A 12 8.45 7.69 1.47
C ILE A 12 8.93 6.54 0.58
N THR A 13 8.87 5.31 1.10
CA THR A 13 9.26 4.11 0.34
C THR A 13 8.34 3.91 -0.87
N TRP A 14 7.03 4.13 -0.73
CA TRP A 14 6.06 4.05 -1.82
C TRP A 14 6.37 5.06 -2.93
N CYS A 15 6.70 6.31 -2.60
CA CYS A 15 7.10 7.31 -3.60
C CYS A 15 8.34 6.86 -4.40
N ALA A 16 9.40 6.42 -3.71
CA ALA A 16 10.62 5.93 -4.35
C ALA A 16 10.34 4.69 -5.21
N TYR A 17 9.52 3.78 -4.69
CA TYR A 17 9.08 2.56 -5.36
C TYR A 17 8.32 2.86 -6.68
N VAL A 18 7.33 3.74 -6.66
CA VAL A 18 6.54 4.11 -7.84
C VAL A 18 7.46 4.66 -8.93
N ILE A 19 8.38 5.56 -8.58
CA ILE A 19 9.35 6.14 -9.52
C ILE A 19 10.26 5.05 -10.09
N ALA A 20 10.83 4.20 -9.25
CA ALA A 20 11.75 3.14 -9.69
C ALA A 20 11.07 2.12 -10.61
N VAL A 21 9.85 1.71 -10.30
CA VAL A 21 9.06 0.77 -11.10
C VAL A 21 8.71 1.35 -12.47
N HIS A 22 8.26 2.61 -12.53
CA HIS A 22 7.92 3.26 -13.80
C HIS A 22 9.18 3.53 -14.64
N ALA A 23 10.29 3.93 -14.02
CA ALA A 23 11.56 4.09 -14.71
C ALA A 23 12.06 2.76 -15.30
N TRP A 24 11.93 1.66 -14.55
CA TRP A 24 12.28 0.33 -15.03
C TRP A 24 11.36 -0.12 -16.17
N ALA A 25 10.05 0.03 -16.00
CA ALA A 25 9.05 -0.33 -17.02
C ALA A 25 9.30 0.42 -18.32
N HIS A 26 9.55 1.73 -18.25
CA HIS A 26 9.90 2.55 -19.40
C HIS A 26 11.20 2.06 -20.07
N ARG A 27 12.28 1.84 -19.30
CA ARG A 27 13.56 1.32 -19.81
C ARG A 27 13.43 -0.05 -20.48
N LYS A 28 12.52 -0.90 -20.00
CA LYS A 28 12.31 -2.26 -20.52
C LYS A 28 11.12 -2.39 -21.47
N ARG A 29 10.44 -1.27 -21.79
CA ARG A 29 9.24 -1.19 -22.65
C ARG A 29 8.15 -2.18 -22.22
N LEU A 30 7.91 -2.26 -20.91
CA LEU A 30 6.86 -3.11 -20.35
C LEU A 30 5.49 -2.41 -20.48
N PRO A 31 4.39 -3.17 -20.66
CA PRO A 31 3.06 -2.59 -20.76
C PRO A 31 2.66 -1.91 -19.46
N THR A 32 2.37 -0.61 -19.55
CA THR A 32 2.00 0.25 -18.41
C THR A 32 0.81 -0.27 -17.62
N ALA A 33 -0.17 -0.90 -18.29
CA ALA A 33 -1.34 -1.47 -17.62
C ALA A 33 -0.96 -2.58 -16.62
N GLY A 34 -0.04 -3.48 -17.00
CA GLY A 34 0.41 -4.55 -16.10
C GLY A 34 1.25 -4.01 -14.95
N VAL A 35 2.00 -2.94 -15.19
CA VAL A 35 2.76 -2.22 -14.16
C VAL A 35 1.80 -1.59 -13.17
N ALA A 36 0.82 -0.80 -13.62
CA ALA A 36 -0.21 -0.20 -12.77
C ALA A 36 -0.97 -1.24 -11.95
N ALA A 37 -1.38 -2.35 -12.56
CA ALA A 37 -2.06 -3.43 -11.88
C ALA A 37 -1.23 -4.03 -10.74
N SER A 38 0.09 -4.21 -10.93
CA SER A 38 0.96 -4.83 -9.92
C SER A 38 1.15 -4.00 -8.65
N HIS A 39 0.76 -2.73 -8.65
CA HIS A 39 0.92 -1.86 -7.49
C HIS A 39 -0.33 -1.03 -7.13
N THR A 40 -1.48 -1.40 -7.70
CA THR A 40 -2.75 -0.75 -7.40
C THR A 40 -3.05 -0.81 -5.91
N VAL A 41 -2.89 -1.98 -5.27
CA VAL A 41 -3.21 -2.15 -3.85
C VAL A 41 -2.30 -1.31 -2.93
N PRO A 42 -0.96 -1.38 -3.03
CA PRO A 42 -0.08 -0.46 -2.29
C PRO A 42 -0.44 1.03 -2.49
N THR A 43 -0.77 1.42 -3.72
CA THR A 43 -1.18 2.80 -4.01
C THR A 43 -2.50 3.17 -3.33
N VAL A 44 -3.50 2.29 -3.36
CA VAL A 44 -4.77 2.52 -2.65
C VAL A 44 -4.51 2.67 -1.15
N VAL A 45 -3.69 1.82 -0.54
CA VAL A 45 -3.30 1.96 0.87
C VAL A 45 -2.63 3.30 1.13
N ALA A 46 -1.66 3.71 0.32
CA ALA A 46 -0.95 4.98 0.48
C ALA A 46 -1.90 6.18 0.41
N LEU A 47 -2.79 6.20 -0.58
CA LEU A 47 -3.74 7.29 -0.80
C LEU A 47 -4.80 7.34 0.29
N THR A 48 -5.41 6.21 0.64
CA THR A 48 -6.43 6.14 1.69
C THR A 48 -5.87 6.55 3.04
N MET A 49 -4.70 6.03 3.42
CA MET A 49 -4.07 6.41 4.69
C MET A 49 -3.62 7.87 4.69
N THR A 50 -3.12 8.41 3.57
CA THR A 50 -2.80 9.84 3.45
C THR A 50 -4.04 10.70 3.64
N TYR A 51 -5.16 10.33 3.02
CA TYR A 51 -6.42 11.04 3.18
C TYR A 51 -6.89 11.02 4.63
N VAL A 52 -6.97 9.84 5.25
CA VAL A 52 -7.48 9.67 6.63
C VAL A 52 -6.55 10.32 7.66
N PHE A 53 -5.24 10.10 7.57
CA PHE A 53 -4.30 10.49 8.64
C PHE A 53 -3.58 11.83 8.42
N LEU A 54 -3.47 12.33 7.18
CA LEU A 54 -2.75 13.59 6.90
C LEU A 54 -3.66 14.74 6.43
N ILE A 55 -4.67 14.45 5.60
CA ILE A 55 -5.51 15.49 5.01
C ILE A 55 -6.72 15.78 5.89
N ALA A 56 -7.45 14.74 6.30
CA ALA A 56 -8.63 14.86 7.15
C ALA A 56 -8.30 15.13 8.64
N GLY A 57 -7.02 15.36 8.97
CA GLY A 57 -6.60 15.74 10.32
C GLY A 57 -6.38 14.59 11.31
N GLY A 58 -6.37 13.33 10.86
CA GLY A 58 -6.22 12.15 11.71
C GLY A 58 -4.81 11.97 12.30
N VAL A 59 -4.39 12.83 13.21
CA VAL A 59 -3.33 12.46 14.16
C VAL A 59 -3.94 11.44 15.11
N THR A 60 -3.89 10.16 14.74
CA THR A 60 -4.58 9.03 15.42
C THR A 60 -6.07 9.29 15.60
N VAL A 61 -6.87 8.75 14.68
CA VAL A 61 -8.32 8.98 14.65
C VAL A 61 -9.02 8.70 16.00
N ALA A 62 -8.50 7.79 16.82
CA ALA A 62 -8.92 7.57 18.21
C ALA A 62 -8.88 8.84 19.10
N GLN A 63 -7.91 9.74 18.91
CA GLN A 63 -7.77 10.98 19.67
C GLN A 63 -8.79 12.07 19.28
N PHE A 64 -9.47 11.92 18.13
CA PHE A 64 -10.46 12.87 17.62
C PHE A 64 -11.92 12.47 17.88
N VAL A 65 -12.17 11.21 18.28
CA VAL A 65 -13.51 10.69 18.63
C VAL A 65 -14.14 11.49 19.78
N THR A 66 -13.33 12.08 20.65
CA THR A 66 -13.82 12.78 21.85
C THR A 66 -14.22 14.24 21.62
N ALA A 67 -13.97 14.84 20.45
CA ALA A 67 -14.12 16.30 20.27
C ALA A 67 -14.83 16.78 18.99
N SER A 68 -15.16 15.93 18.01
CA SER A 68 -15.87 16.37 16.79
C SER A 68 -16.63 15.26 16.04
N GLU A 69 -17.81 15.58 15.50
CA GLU A 69 -18.61 14.69 14.64
C GLU A 69 -17.82 14.25 13.39
N ALA A 70 -17.10 15.17 12.77
CA ALA A 70 -16.24 14.88 11.61
C ALA A 70 -15.13 13.85 11.92
N GLY A 71 -14.60 13.86 13.15
CA GLY A 71 -13.62 12.87 13.61
C GLY A 71 -14.23 11.48 13.77
N MET A 72 -15.48 11.39 14.26
CA MET A 72 -16.22 10.14 14.37
C MET A 72 -16.55 9.53 13.00
N ASP A 73 -16.91 10.35 12.01
CA ASP A 73 -17.18 9.86 10.65
C ASP A 73 -15.92 9.29 10.01
N MET A 74 -14.77 9.95 10.19
CA MET A 74 -13.48 9.44 9.71
C MET A 74 -13.05 8.16 10.44
N TRP A 75 -13.35 8.04 11.73
CA TRP A 75 -13.12 6.81 12.49
C TRP A 75 -13.95 5.66 11.95
N SER A 76 -15.25 5.89 11.78
CA SER A 76 -16.16 4.92 11.20
C SER A 76 -15.67 4.49 9.82
N LEU A 77 -15.31 5.44 8.95
CA LEU A 77 -14.75 5.15 7.62
C LEU A 77 -13.49 4.27 7.73
N TRP A 78 -12.57 4.60 8.62
CA TRP A 78 -11.36 3.81 8.83
C TRP A 78 -11.67 2.39 9.33
N CYS A 79 -12.59 2.22 10.28
CA CYS A 79 -13.03 0.91 10.77
C CYS A 79 -13.56 0.02 9.63
N HIS A 80 -14.27 0.60 8.65
CA HIS A 80 -14.78 -0.14 7.50
C HIS A 80 -13.69 -0.43 6.45
N LEU A 81 -12.78 0.52 6.20
CA LEU A 81 -11.72 0.36 5.20
C LEU A 81 -10.58 -0.52 5.69
N TRP A 82 -10.26 -0.49 6.98
CA TRP A 82 -9.16 -1.24 7.58
C TRP A 82 -9.14 -2.72 7.20
N PRO A 83 -10.21 -3.52 7.40
CA PRO A 83 -10.17 -4.94 7.04
C PRO A 83 -10.00 -5.14 5.54
N ILE A 84 -10.62 -4.29 4.70
CA ILE A 84 -10.53 -4.36 3.25
C ILE A 84 -9.08 -4.12 2.80
N LEU A 85 -8.42 -3.10 3.35
CA LEU A 85 -7.03 -2.77 3.03
C LEU A 85 -6.06 -3.83 3.56
N LEU A 86 -6.32 -4.41 4.74
CA LEU A 86 -5.50 -5.47 5.31
C LEU A 86 -5.56 -6.73 4.46
N PHE A 87 -6.77 -7.25 4.18
CA PHE A 87 -6.92 -8.43 3.34
C PHE A 87 -6.49 -8.16 1.90
N GLY A 88 -6.78 -6.98 1.37
CA GLY A 88 -6.36 -6.56 0.03
C GLY A 88 -4.84 -6.58 -0.12
N SER A 89 -4.10 -6.02 0.83
CA SER A 89 -2.64 -6.00 0.82
C SER A 89 -2.02 -7.40 1.01
N ALA A 90 -2.61 -8.24 1.86
CA ALA A 90 -2.20 -9.63 2.00
C ALA A 90 -2.42 -10.44 0.70
N VAL A 91 -3.59 -10.33 0.09
CA VAL A 91 -3.90 -10.99 -1.20
C VAL A 91 -2.96 -10.47 -2.30
N SER A 92 -2.72 -9.15 -2.35
CA SER A 92 -1.77 -8.53 -3.29
C SER A 92 -0.35 -9.11 -3.16
N ALA A 93 0.11 -9.34 -1.92
CA ALA A 93 1.41 -9.97 -1.68
C ALA A 93 1.45 -11.40 -2.24
N VAL A 94 0.42 -12.20 -1.97
CA VAL A 94 0.32 -13.60 -2.47
C VAL A 94 0.30 -13.63 -4.00
N VAL A 95 -0.53 -12.81 -4.64
CA VAL A 95 -0.59 -12.71 -6.11
C VAL A 95 0.76 -12.29 -6.69
N SER A 96 1.45 -11.33 -6.05
CA SER A 96 2.78 -10.87 -6.48
C SER A 96 3.85 -11.94 -6.31
N VAL A 97 3.76 -12.80 -5.29
CA VAL A 97 4.64 -13.97 -5.11
C VAL A 97 4.42 -14.97 -6.24
N ILE A 98 3.17 -15.33 -6.51
CA ILE A 98 2.83 -16.23 -7.63
C ILE A 98 3.38 -15.68 -8.94
N TRP A 99 3.20 -14.39 -9.19
CA TRP A 99 3.70 -13.77 -10.40
C TRP A 99 5.23 -13.74 -10.48
N THR A 100 5.91 -13.54 -9.35
CA THR A 100 7.38 -13.63 -9.26
C THR A 100 7.86 -15.03 -9.61
N ILE A 101 7.23 -16.07 -9.09
CA ILE A 101 7.53 -17.48 -9.43
C ILE A 101 7.36 -17.70 -10.94
N VAL A 102 6.24 -17.25 -11.52
CA VAL A 102 5.98 -17.34 -12.96
C VAL A 102 7.06 -16.63 -13.77
N ALA A 103 7.51 -15.45 -13.34
CA ALA A 103 8.56 -14.68 -13.99
C ALA A 103 9.96 -15.33 -13.89
N CYS A 104 10.23 -16.11 -12.83
CA CYS A 104 11.45 -16.91 -12.70
C CYS A 104 11.49 -18.04 -13.71
N VAL A 105 10.38 -18.78 -13.85
CA VAL A 105 10.28 -19.95 -14.73
C VAL A 105 10.20 -19.56 -16.20
N LYS A 106 9.45 -18.51 -16.54
CA LYS A 106 9.26 -18.08 -17.94
C LYS A 106 10.31 -17.05 -18.35
N LYS A 107 11.27 -17.45 -19.20
CA LYS A 107 12.34 -16.58 -19.73
C LYS A 107 11.82 -15.26 -20.32
N SER A 108 10.68 -15.28 -21.02
CA SER A 108 10.04 -14.09 -21.60
C SER A 108 9.58 -13.06 -20.56
N LEU A 109 9.31 -13.50 -19.34
CA LEU A 109 8.79 -12.66 -18.26
C LEU A 109 9.87 -12.22 -17.27
N ARG A 110 11.12 -12.65 -17.40
CA ARG A 110 12.21 -12.29 -16.46
C ARG A 110 12.42 -10.78 -16.29
N ARG A 111 12.10 -9.98 -17.30
CA ARG A 111 12.18 -8.50 -17.21
C ARG A 111 11.21 -7.92 -16.17
N TRP A 112 10.17 -8.67 -15.77
CA TRP A 112 9.22 -8.29 -14.73
C TRP A 112 9.70 -8.60 -13.32
N LEU A 113 10.73 -9.43 -13.14
CA LEU A 113 11.19 -9.84 -11.81
C LEU A 113 11.44 -8.68 -10.84
N PRO A 114 12.11 -7.58 -11.24
CA PRO A 114 12.30 -6.46 -10.32
C PRO A 114 10.99 -5.81 -9.89
N ILE A 115 10.02 -5.69 -10.80
CA ILE A 115 8.71 -5.09 -10.51
C ILE A 115 7.93 -5.98 -9.54
N THR A 116 7.97 -7.29 -9.74
CA THR A 116 7.11 -8.23 -9.01
C THR A 116 7.67 -8.51 -7.62
N LEU A 117 9.00 -8.58 -7.48
CA LEU A 117 9.66 -8.58 -6.19
C LEU A 117 9.37 -7.30 -5.41
N ALA A 118 9.49 -6.14 -6.06
CA ALA A 118 9.19 -4.87 -5.42
C ALA A 118 7.69 -4.76 -5.04
N ALA A 119 6.77 -5.32 -5.85
CA ALA A 119 5.36 -5.41 -5.53
C ALA A 119 5.06 -6.32 -4.32
N VAL A 120 5.79 -7.43 -4.16
CA VAL A 120 5.72 -8.27 -2.94
C VAL A 120 6.13 -7.44 -1.73
N VAL A 121 7.31 -6.83 -1.77
CA VAL A 121 7.83 -6.02 -0.66
C VAL A 121 6.86 -4.91 -0.28
N MET A 122 6.35 -4.17 -1.27
CA MET A 122 5.40 -3.08 -1.02
C MET A 122 4.05 -3.56 -0.52
N SER A 123 3.56 -4.71 -0.97
CA SER A 123 2.29 -5.28 -0.49
C SER A 123 2.42 -5.77 0.96
N VAL A 124 3.56 -6.37 1.31
CA VAL A 124 3.87 -6.74 2.70
C VAL A 124 4.01 -5.49 3.57
N PHE A 125 4.72 -4.47 3.10
CA PHE A 125 4.86 -3.23 3.85
C PHE A 125 3.50 -2.55 4.04
N ALA A 126 2.66 -2.50 2.99
CA ALA A 126 1.30 -2.00 3.09
C ALA A 126 0.48 -2.76 4.14
N CYS A 127 0.57 -4.11 4.16
CA CYS A 127 -0.11 -4.95 5.15
C CYS A 127 0.35 -4.65 6.58
N LEU A 128 1.66 -4.55 6.80
CA LEU A 128 2.23 -4.19 8.10
C LEU A 128 1.82 -2.79 8.54
N THR A 129 1.81 -1.82 7.62
CA THR A 129 1.41 -0.44 7.88
C THR A 129 -0.08 -0.35 8.23
N VAL A 130 -0.96 -1.04 7.51
CA VAL A 130 -2.39 -1.11 7.83
C VAL A 130 -2.61 -1.83 9.16
N GLY A 131 -1.94 -2.96 9.39
CA GLY A 131 -2.04 -3.71 10.64
C GLY A 131 -1.56 -2.92 11.86
N ALA A 132 -0.47 -2.17 11.72
CA ALA A 132 0.04 -1.28 12.76
C ALA A 132 -0.89 -0.09 13.06
N ASN A 133 -1.82 0.23 12.14
CA ASN A 133 -2.84 1.26 12.34
C ASN A 133 -4.22 0.62 12.57
N PHE A 134 -4.26 -0.45 13.38
CA PHE A 134 -5.49 -1.08 13.83
C PHE A 134 -6.42 -0.05 14.50
N PRO A 135 -7.74 -0.08 14.22
CA PRO A 135 -8.69 0.76 14.92
C PRO A 135 -8.92 0.25 16.35
N ASP A 136 -8.08 0.67 17.30
CA ASP A 136 -8.29 0.48 18.74
C ASP A 136 -9.07 1.66 19.37
N ALA A 137 -9.93 1.32 20.33
CA ALA A 137 -10.81 2.27 21.02
C ALA A 137 -10.12 2.96 22.20
#